data_AF-A0A8S9I1V2-F1
#
_entry.id   AF-A0A8S9I1V2-F1
#
_cell.length_a   1.000
_cell.length_b   1.000
_cell.length_c   1.000
_cell.angle_alpha   90.00
_cell.angle_beta   90.00
_cell.angle_gamma   90.00
#
_symmetry.space_group_name_H-M   'P 1'
#
loop_
_entity.id
_entity.type
_entity.pdbx_description
1 polymer ?
#
loop_
_entity_poly.entity_id
_entity_poly.type
_entity_poly.pdbx_seq_one_letter_code
_entity_poly.pdbx_strand_id
1 'polypeptide(L)'
;MIISLSLGSSDEEYDADKTVCEVNKAHRTLERGSSSQRICAQSIDDPEMYLDDPKNPCFIATSSSCRSMLVIAKQVIKDYDLKFDGTIKFIDGFGEVDGKIGNWKDRVVVKPWQEIYHRNDAKPGDVIICEILREGGFVRSIKPHFVKN
;
A
#
# COMPACT_ATOMS: atom_id res chain seq x y z
N MET A 1 49.18 -29.39 -13.51
CA MET A 1 48.33 -28.31 -14.06
C MET A 1 46.92 -28.53 -13.55
N ILE A 2 46.45 -27.64 -12.67
CA ILE A 2 45.08 -27.61 -12.17
C ILE A 2 44.49 -26.28 -12.62
N ILE A 3 43.43 -26.34 -13.43
CA ILE A 3 42.68 -25.17 -13.89
C ILE A 3 41.60 -24.86 -12.87
N SER A 4 41.84 -23.84 -12.05
CA SER A 4 40.83 -23.26 -11.15
C SER A 4 39.93 -22.35 -11.97
N LEU A 5 38.68 -22.75 -12.18
CA LEU A 5 37.64 -21.87 -12.72
C LEU A 5 36.95 -21.18 -11.54
N SER A 6 37.30 -19.91 -11.35
CA SER A 6 36.55 -18.98 -10.50
C SER A 6 35.20 -18.69 -11.15
N LEU A 7 34.10 -19.20 -10.58
CA LEU A 7 32.77 -18.69 -10.91
C LEU A 7 32.49 -17.46 -10.05
N GLY A 8 32.26 -16.34 -10.73
CA GLY A 8 32.05 -15.03 -10.14
C GLY A 8 30.81 -14.94 -9.25
N SER A 9 30.95 -14.18 -8.17
CA SER A 9 29.85 -13.61 -7.39
C SER A 9 29.21 -12.51 -8.24
N SER A 10 27.95 -12.70 -8.66
CA SER A 10 27.13 -11.61 -9.18
C SER A 10 26.49 -10.89 -8.00
N ASP A 11 27.15 -9.83 -7.54
CA ASP A 11 26.55 -8.79 -6.72
C ASP A 11 25.60 -7.97 -7.61
N GLU A 12 24.32 -8.31 -7.60
CA GLU A 12 23.27 -7.49 -8.18
C GLU A 12 23.01 -6.31 -7.24
N GLU A 13 23.59 -5.17 -7.59
CA GLU A 13 23.42 -3.87 -6.95
C GLU A 13 21.97 -3.38 -7.19
N TYR A 14 21.09 -3.58 -6.20
CA TYR A 14 19.72 -3.06 -6.25
C TYR A 14 19.72 -1.55 -6.05
N ASP A 15 19.92 -0.80 -7.14
CA ASP A 15 19.75 0.64 -7.19
C ASP A 15 18.25 0.97 -7.11
N ALA A 16 17.74 1.12 -5.89
CA ALA A 16 16.38 1.58 -5.62
C ALA A 16 16.39 3.08 -5.28
N ASP A 17 17.00 3.92 -6.11
CA ASP A 17 16.87 5.37 -5.96
C ASP A 17 15.59 5.92 -6.63
N LYS A 18 14.91 6.75 -5.85
CA LYS A 18 14.10 7.89 -6.29
C LYS A 18 12.81 7.66 -7.08
N THR A 19 11.77 7.28 -6.35
CA THR A 19 10.44 7.86 -6.63
C THR A 19 9.79 8.34 -5.35
N VAL A 20 10.30 9.46 -4.82
CA VAL A 20 9.53 10.33 -3.93
C VAL A 20 8.80 11.33 -4.81
N CYS A 21 7.51 11.12 -5.04
CA CYS A 21 6.62 12.21 -5.46
C CYS A 21 5.29 12.11 -4.70
N GLU A 22 5.19 13.01 -3.73
CA GLU A 22 4.01 13.60 -3.13
C GLU A 22 2.85 13.75 -4.14
N VAL A 23 1.76 13.01 -3.94
CA VAL A 23 0.47 13.31 -4.57
C VAL A 23 -0.62 13.03 -3.54
N ASN A 24 -0.82 13.99 -2.64
CA ASN A 24 -2.07 14.21 -1.92
C ASN A 24 -2.33 15.72 -1.93
N LYS A 25 -2.80 16.25 -3.07
CA LYS A 25 -3.76 17.36 -3.15
C LYS A 25 -4.08 17.70 -4.61
N ALA A 26 -5.39 17.66 -4.89
CA ALA A 26 -6.13 18.31 -5.97
C ALA A 26 -5.50 18.32 -7.38
N HIS A 27 -6.15 17.59 -8.29
CA HIS A 27 -6.17 17.80 -9.74
C HIS A 27 -5.00 18.59 -10.34
N ARG A 28 -3.95 17.89 -10.80
CA ARG A 28 -3.22 18.34 -11.97
C ARG A 28 -2.53 17.19 -12.69
N THR A 29 -2.84 17.08 -13.98
CA THR A 29 -2.27 16.17 -14.97
C THR A 29 -0.75 16.30 -15.03
N LEU A 30 -0.03 15.18 -15.01
CA LEU A 30 1.39 15.13 -15.37
C LEU A 30 1.78 13.72 -15.85
N GLU A 31 2.00 13.63 -17.15
CA GLU A 31 2.46 12.44 -17.89
C GLU A 31 3.98 12.29 -17.78
N ARG A 32 4.46 11.22 -17.14
CA ARG A 32 5.58 10.39 -17.62
C ARG A 32 5.73 9.11 -16.77
N GLY A 33 5.47 7.95 -17.39
CA GLY A 33 5.83 6.63 -16.83
C GLY A 33 4.99 6.16 -15.65
N SER A 34 3.69 6.42 -15.66
CA SER A 34 2.78 5.99 -14.60
C SER A 34 2.64 4.46 -14.59
N SER A 35 3.04 3.81 -13.49
CA SER A 35 2.65 2.41 -13.22
C SER A 35 1.14 2.29 -13.39
N SER A 36 0.64 1.20 -13.99
CA SER A 36 -0.80 1.00 -14.25
C SER A 36 -1.67 1.26 -13.02
N GLN A 37 -1.17 0.94 -11.82
CA GLN A 37 -1.87 1.22 -10.56
C GLN A 37 -2.06 2.72 -10.28
N ARG A 38 -1.12 3.57 -10.68
CA ARG A 38 -1.24 5.04 -10.55
C ARG A 38 -2.25 5.63 -11.53
N ILE A 39 -2.41 5.00 -12.70
CA ILE A 39 -3.39 5.40 -13.71
C ILE A 39 -4.79 5.03 -13.21
N CYS A 40 -4.97 3.82 -12.69
CA CYS A 40 -6.25 3.38 -12.11
C CYS A 40 -6.62 4.18 -10.84
N ALA A 41 -5.65 4.58 -10.02
CA ALA A 41 -5.90 5.48 -8.90
C ALA A 41 -6.40 6.87 -9.34
N GLN A 42 -6.08 7.31 -10.57
CA GLN A 42 -6.56 8.58 -11.14
C GLN A 42 -7.96 8.47 -11.77
N SER A 43 -8.50 7.26 -11.98
CA SER A 43 -9.84 7.08 -12.54
C SER A 43 -10.94 6.99 -11.48
N ILE A 44 -10.62 7.08 -10.19
CA ILE A 44 -11.59 7.09 -9.09
C ILE A 44 -11.80 8.55 -8.68
N ASP A 45 -12.93 9.13 -9.10
CA ASP A 45 -13.27 10.52 -8.79
C ASP A 45 -13.62 10.71 -7.30
N ASP A 46 -14.26 9.72 -6.68
CA ASP A 46 -14.67 9.75 -5.28
C ASP A 46 -14.37 8.40 -4.60
N PRO A 47 -13.30 8.29 -3.78
CA PRO A 47 -13.01 7.05 -3.06
C PRO A 47 -13.96 6.81 -1.88
N GLU A 48 -14.64 7.85 -1.36
CA GLU A 48 -15.49 7.74 -0.17
C GLU A 48 -16.76 6.93 -0.45
N MET A 49 -17.21 6.88 -1.70
CA MET A 49 -18.38 6.10 -2.12
C MET A 49 -18.22 4.58 -1.98
N TYR A 50 -16.98 4.10 -1.85
CA TYR A 50 -16.65 2.67 -1.73
C TYR A 50 -16.47 2.22 -0.28
N LEU A 51 -16.51 3.14 0.68
CA LEU A 51 -16.29 2.85 2.10
C LEU A 51 -17.56 2.31 2.75
N ASP A 52 -17.42 1.57 3.85
CA ASP A 52 -18.57 1.20 4.69
C ASP A 52 -19.14 2.45 5.39
N ASP A 53 -18.26 3.30 5.91
CA ASP A 53 -18.60 4.64 6.38
C ASP A 53 -17.80 5.69 5.59
N PRO A 54 -18.47 6.50 4.76
CA PRO A 54 -17.83 7.57 3.98
C PRO A 54 -17.03 8.58 4.82
N LYS A 55 -17.31 8.70 6.12
CA LYS A 55 -16.58 9.60 7.02
C LYS A 55 -15.24 9.03 7.47
N ASN A 56 -15.01 7.73 7.26
CA ASN A 56 -13.77 7.13 7.67
C ASN A 56 -12.62 7.61 6.77
N PRO A 57 -11.46 7.93 7.36
CA PRO A 57 -10.26 8.21 6.59
C PRO A 57 -9.94 7.04 5.66
N CYS A 58 -9.56 7.33 4.42
CA CYS A 58 -9.14 6.30 3.48
C CYS A 58 -7.92 6.74 2.67
N PHE A 59 -7.27 5.78 2.03
CA PHE A 59 -6.22 6.05 1.05
C PHE A 59 -6.18 4.96 -0.01
N ILE A 60 -5.69 5.27 -1.20
CA ILE A 60 -5.49 4.27 -2.26
C ILE A 60 -4.16 3.56 -2.04
N ALA A 61 -4.19 2.23 -2.00
CA ALA A 61 -2.99 1.43 -1.87
C ALA A 61 -2.15 1.52 -3.14
N THR A 62 -0.87 1.84 -2.96
CA THR A 62 0.13 1.88 -4.06
C THR A 62 0.94 0.59 -4.15
N SER A 63 0.64 -0.41 -3.32
CA SER A 63 1.32 -1.70 -3.30
C SER A 63 0.83 -2.61 -4.43
N SER A 64 1.77 -3.12 -5.22
CA SER A 64 1.56 -4.18 -6.20
C SER A 64 1.53 -5.56 -5.55
N SER A 65 1.07 -6.56 -6.29
CA SER A 65 1.12 -8.00 -5.93
C SER A 65 2.49 -8.45 -5.43
N CYS A 66 3.58 -7.87 -5.95
CA CYS A 66 4.94 -8.24 -5.58
C CYS A 66 5.41 -7.68 -4.22
N ARG A 67 4.66 -6.78 -3.58
CA ARG A 67 5.02 -6.24 -2.26
C ARG A 67 4.31 -7.00 -1.15
N SER A 68 5.08 -7.68 -0.31
CA SER A 68 4.61 -8.33 0.93
C SER A 68 4.02 -7.38 1.98
N MET A 69 4.06 -6.08 1.72
CA MET A 69 3.74 -5.00 2.66
C MET A 69 2.77 -3.99 2.04
N LEU A 70 1.78 -3.59 2.83
CA LEU A 70 0.99 -2.40 2.57
C LEU A 70 1.82 -1.20 3.01
N VAL A 71 1.98 -0.22 2.12
CA VAL A 71 2.74 1.00 2.41
C VAL A 71 1.76 2.14 2.69
N ILE A 72 1.89 2.72 3.88
CA ILE A 72 1.16 3.92 4.29
C ILE A 72 2.16 5.08 4.28
N ALA A 73 2.02 5.97 3.30
CA ALA A 73 2.92 7.10 3.13
C ALA A 73 2.83 8.06 4.33
N LYS A 74 3.96 8.65 4.73
CA LYS A 74 3.99 9.65 5.82
C LYS A 74 3.05 10.83 5.60
N GLN A 75 2.74 11.16 4.35
CA GLN A 75 1.76 12.20 4.04
C GLN A 75 0.35 11.79 4.51
N VAL A 76 -0.12 10.60 4.15
CA VAL A 76 -1.41 10.04 4.61
C VAL A 76 -1.48 10.00 6.14
N ILE A 77 -0.38 9.61 6.80
CA ILE A 77 -0.28 9.59 8.26
C ILE A 77 -0.51 10.98 8.85
N LYS A 78 0.09 12.02 8.26
CA LYS A 78 -0.05 13.41 8.72
C LYS A 78 -1.43 13.98 8.40
N ASP A 79 -1.91 13.79 7.18
CA ASP A 79 -3.17 14.34 6.69
C ASP A 79 -4.34 13.92 7.58
N TYR A 80 -4.30 12.68 8.06
CA TYR A 80 -5.34 12.10 8.88
C TYR A 80 -4.99 11.99 10.38
N ASP A 81 -3.84 12.49 10.84
CA ASP A 81 -3.33 12.27 12.22
C ASP A 81 -3.41 10.79 12.66
N LEU A 82 -2.85 9.89 11.84
CA LEU A 82 -2.86 8.46 12.12
C LEU A 82 -1.85 8.11 13.20
N LYS A 83 -2.29 7.38 14.22
CA LYS A 83 -1.44 6.83 15.29
C LYS A 83 -1.53 5.31 15.27
N PHE A 84 -0.37 4.67 15.35
CA PHE A 84 -0.23 3.22 15.28
C PHE A 84 0.43 2.71 16.56
N ASP A 85 -0.14 1.69 17.20
CA ASP A 85 0.37 1.07 18.42
C ASP A 85 0.38 -0.46 18.31
N GLY A 86 1.57 -1.03 18.01
CA GLY A 86 1.75 -2.48 18.00
C GLY A 86 1.19 -3.15 16.74
N THR A 87 0.06 -3.84 16.88
CA THR A 87 -0.57 -4.63 15.81
C THR A 87 -1.94 -4.06 15.45
N ILE A 88 -2.25 -4.09 14.16
CA ILE A 88 -3.59 -3.78 13.64
C ILE A 88 -4.21 -5.03 13.04
N LYS A 89 -5.44 -4.96 12.54
CA LYS A 89 -6.07 -6.03 11.76
C LYS A 89 -6.33 -5.60 10.33
N PHE A 90 -6.16 -6.51 9.39
CA PHE A 90 -6.82 -6.42 8.09
C PHE A 90 -8.19 -7.07 8.18
N ILE A 91 -9.22 -6.42 7.63
CA ILE A 91 -10.58 -6.95 7.59
C ILE A 91 -11.05 -6.96 6.14
N ASP A 92 -11.43 -8.10 5.61
CA ASP A 92 -12.09 -8.19 4.30
C ASP A 92 -13.23 -9.21 4.31
N GLY A 93 -13.76 -9.57 3.14
CA GLY A 93 -14.87 -10.52 3.00
C GLY A 93 -14.56 -11.94 3.50
N PHE A 94 -13.29 -12.30 3.72
CA PHE A 94 -12.86 -13.60 4.22
C PHE A 94 -12.58 -13.58 5.74
N GLY A 95 -12.67 -12.41 6.38
CA GLY A 95 -12.46 -12.23 7.81
C GLY A 95 -11.18 -11.48 8.13
N GLU A 96 -10.67 -11.69 9.35
CA GLU A 96 -9.61 -10.88 9.93
C GLU A 96 -8.22 -11.54 9.79
N VAL A 97 -7.19 -10.71 9.61
CA VAL A 97 -5.78 -11.13 9.65
C VAL A 97 -4.98 -10.14 10.48
N ASP A 98 -4.16 -10.65 11.40
CA ASP A 98 -3.30 -9.80 12.22
C ASP A 98 -2.19 -9.13 11.37
N GLY A 99 -2.18 -7.81 11.43
CA GLY A 99 -1.25 -6.91 10.78
C GLY A 99 -0.12 -6.46 11.71
N LYS A 100 1.12 -6.84 11.37
CA LYS A 100 2.32 -6.34 12.06
C LYS A 100 2.80 -5.04 11.44
N ILE A 101 2.97 -4.03 12.29
CA ILE A 101 3.41 -2.69 11.89
C ILE A 101 4.94 -2.62 11.88
N GLY A 102 5.50 -2.03 10.83
CA GLY A 102 6.89 -1.61 10.73
C GLY A 102 6.98 -0.09 10.55
N ASN A 103 7.71 0.59 11.43
CA ASN A 103 7.92 2.03 11.35
C ASN A 103 9.20 2.35 10.59
N TRP A 104 9.09 3.07 9.47
CA TRP A 104 10.22 3.52 8.65
C TRP A 104 10.27 5.06 8.66
N LYS A 105 11.38 5.66 8.21
CA LYS A 105 11.60 7.12 8.28
C LYS A 105 10.51 7.95 7.56
N ASP A 106 10.02 7.43 6.44
CA ASP A 106 9.14 8.09 5.48
C ASP A 106 7.79 7.38 5.27
N ARG A 107 7.55 6.27 5.97
CA ARG A 107 6.33 5.46 5.83
C ARG A 107 6.11 4.54 7.02
N VAL A 108 4.88 4.08 7.15
CA VAL A 108 4.53 2.89 7.93
C VAL A 108 4.26 1.76 6.96
N VAL A 109 4.70 0.55 7.30
CA VAL A 109 4.40 -0.65 6.54
C VAL A 109 3.60 -1.63 7.39
N VAL A 110 2.69 -2.37 6.77
CA VAL A 110 1.89 -3.40 7.45
C VAL A 110 2.00 -4.73 6.70
N LYS A 111 2.33 -5.80 7.42
CA LYS A 111 2.40 -7.19 6.92
C LYS A 111 1.33 -8.06 7.59
N PRO A 112 0.76 -9.09 6.93
CA PRO A 112 1.12 -9.64 5.61
C PRO A 112 0.18 -9.18 4.48
N TRP A 113 0.53 -8.11 3.76
CA TRP A 113 -0.33 -7.57 2.70
C TRP A 113 -0.52 -8.51 1.51
N GLN A 114 0.51 -9.30 1.19
CA GLN A 114 0.41 -10.27 0.10
C GLN A 114 -0.70 -11.31 0.31
N GLU A 115 -0.95 -11.71 1.56
CA GLU A 115 -2.05 -12.63 1.86
C GLU A 115 -3.40 -12.01 1.52
N ILE A 116 -3.61 -10.76 1.93
CA ILE A 116 -4.81 -9.99 1.64
C ILE A 116 -4.99 -9.78 0.14
N TYR A 117 -3.91 -9.43 -0.56
CA TYR A 117 -3.93 -9.24 -2.01
C TYR A 117 -4.34 -10.52 -2.75
N HIS A 118 -3.70 -11.66 -2.45
CA HIS A 118 -3.97 -12.93 -3.13
C HIS A 118 -5.35 -13.50 -2.80
N ARG A 119 -5.77 -13.47 -1.53
CA ARG A 119 -7.07 -14.07 -1.14
C ARG A 119 -8.27 -13.34 -1.73
N ASN A 120 -8.11 -12.06 -2.12
CA ASN A 120 -9.14 -11.26 -2.79
C ASN A 120 -9.02 -11.25 -4.33
N ASP A 121 -8.23 -12.17 -4.92
CA ASP A 121 -7.94 -12.24 -6.37
C ASP A 121 -7.62 -10.86 -6.97
N ALA A 122 -6.83 -10.07 -6.25
CA ALA A 122 -6.45 -8.74 -6.71
C ALA A 122 -5.48 -8.85 -7.89
N LYS A 123 -5.66 -7.99 -8.90
CA LYS A 123 -4.87 -7.99 -10.12
C LYS A 123 -4.17 -6.65 -10.34
N PRO A 124 -3.05 -6.61 -11.07
CA PRO A 124 -2.50 -5.35 -11.55
C PRO A 124 -3.56 -4.60 -12.35
N GLY A 125 -3.86 -3.36 -11.97
CA GLY A 125 -4.93 -2.55 -12.55
C GLY A 125 -6.16 -2.41 -11.66
N ASP A 126 -6.36 -3.31 -10.68
CA ASP A 126 -7.37 -3.08 -9.64
C ASP A 126 -6.99 -1.85 -8.81
N VAL A 127 -8.01 -1.08 -8.42
CA VAL A 127 -7.85 -0.06 -7.37
C VAL A 127 -8.21 -0.68 -6.04
N ILE A 128 -7.36 -0.48 -5.05
CA ILE A 128 -7.61 -0.94 -3.69
C ILE A 128 -7.69 0.28 -2.78
N ILE A 129 -8.88 0.55 -2.26
CA ILE A 129 -9.14 1.67 -1.34
C ILE A 129 -9.08 1.12 0.08
N CYS A 130 -8.13 1.60 0.88
CA CYS A 130 -7.97 1.18 2.26
C CYS A 130 -8.72 2.13 3.20
N GLU A 131 -9.84 1.67 3.73
CA GLU A 131 -10.59 2.33 4.81
C GLU A 131 -9.87 2.14 6.15
N ILE A 132 -9.75 3.20 6.94
CA ILE A 132 -9.06 3.19 8.23
C ILE A 132 -10.09 3.22 9.35
N LEU A 133 -10.15 2.13 10.11
CA LEU A 133 -11.00 2.01 11.27
C LEU A 133 -10.21 2.33 12.54
N ARG A 134 -10.69 3.32 13.28
CA ARG A 134 -10.07 3.78 14.52
C ARG A 134 -10.88 3.39 15.73
N GLU A 135 -10.17 3.17 16.82
CA GLU A 135 -10.74 3.12 18.15
C GLU A 135 -10.02 4.15 19.01
N GLY A 136 -10.77 5.17 19.44
CA GLY A 136 -10.17 6.37 20.01
C GLY A 136 -9.22 7.06 19.02
N GLY A 137 -7.99 7.34 19.46
CA GLY A 137 -6.99 8.02 18.64
C GLY A 137 -6.12 7.11 17.77
N PHE A 138 -6.29 5.79 17.84
CA PHE A 138 -5.38 4.82 17.22
C PHE A 138 -6.05 4.04 16.09
N VAL A 139 -5.26 3.70 15.08
CA VAL A 139 -5.66 2.79 14.01
C VAL A 139 -5.72 1.38 14.57
N ARG A 140 -6.89 0.74 14.48
CA ARG A 140 -7.08 -0.65 14.92
C ARG A 140 -7.18 -1.61 13.76
N SER A 141 -7.85 -1.18 12.69
CA SER A 141 -8.05 -2.03 11.54
C SER A 141 -7.97 -1.25 10.24
N ILE A 142 -7.59 -1.94 9.18
CA ILE A 142 -7.65 -1.46 7.80
C ILE A 142 -8.57 -2.40 7.02
N LYS A 143 -9.61 -1.84 6.40
CA LYS A 143 -10.53 -2.57 5.54
C LYS A 143 -10.25 -2.21 4.07
N PRO A 144 -9.56 -3.08 3.31
CA PRO A 144 -9.37 -2.86 1.88
C PRO A 144 -10.63 -3.19 1.09
N HIS A 145 -11.02 -2.26 0.22
CA HIS A 145 -12.08 -2.37 -0.76
C HIS A 145 -11.46 -2.51 -2.14
N PHE A 146 -11.77 -3.62 -2.82
CA PHE A 146 -11.19 -3.96 -4.13
C PHE A 146 -12.15 -3.54 -5.25
N VAL A 147 -11.79 -2.49 -5.97
CA VAL A 147 -12.50 -2.03 -7.17
C VAL A 147 -11.83 -2.67 -8.38
N LYS A 148 -12.55 -3.61 -9.00
CA LYS A 148 -12.06 -4.38 -10.15
C LYS A 148 -12.15 -3.54 -11.42
N ASN A 149 -11.10 -3.63 -12.25
CA ASN A 149 -11.05 -3.02 -13.58
C ASN A 149 -11.44 -4.02 -14.69
#